data_AF-A0A7W1GV86-F1
#
_entry.id   AF-A0A7W1GV86-F1
#
_cell.length_a   1.000
_cell.length_b   1.000
_cell.length_c   1.000
_cell.angle_alpha   90.00
_cell.angle_beta   90.00
_cell.angle_gamma   90.00
#
_symmetry.space_group_name_H-M   'P 1'
#
loop_
_entity.id
_entity.type
_entity.pdbx_description
1 polymer ?
#
loop_
_entity_poly.entity_id
_entity_poly.type
_entity_poly.pdbx_seq_one_letter_code
_entity_poly.pdbx_strand_id
1 'polypeptide(L)'
;MPLLHSDEQFNRTRPSAAELLAYTLSDLFPDAVLVGGGQTNIGFYYDFIFTQPFDDQILDLLETRLRTLIKENLEVRTLSMMRENAYDFLLHHHQPILAERALQETSNVISVFQLGKFYSLSTEFQVTMTSEVGSVKLLSGNFVRRVLAEGEATEVLRIEGTAFPDPMTLKQFLKAYEKHKKFDHRLLGPELKIFNFIEQIGSIEPIWYAKGLKLHRFLENIWHSECEKYQISNVSTPLVVNEILLKNQIESFPPFSVEENPYCLSSTRISQHILLYLSQELDFSVLPYRLGEIGKVYQEMNEIELCGLLKNYACTEDLITVFCTEQQLDQELIYSLQFIEQIVTIFDFEVQWVLVTSEHKNVKGWHERNAIERLKEVLSRFKITYLSEGSNSISPPRIEVRWIDSLGREWGGPSVEIMGIAKEYLTDLESGKKVPLVLARRGFGSLERFIALLIEKWKGSFPLWMAPEQVRILSVGEPGKALAQSVYDRCIQEGYRVTLDSREEKLGVKVHAAEKEKVPYLVIVGDREAQQERVSVRAIQERNQNYLLGLNELMDKLHEALIKSKDMKINNS
;
A
#
# COMPACT_ATOMS: atom_id res chain seq x y z
N MET A 1 9.54 -9.57 -14.82
CA MET A 1 8.85 -10.87 -14.97
C MET A 1 7.53 -10.71 -14.27
N PRO A 2 6.42 -10.59 -14.99
CA PRO A 2 5.12 -10.44 -14.36
C PRO A 2 4.69 -11.83 -13.90
N LEU A 3 5.18 -12.28 -12.73
CA LEU A 3 4.92 -13.64 -12.23
C LEU A 3 3.51 -13.80 -11.63
N LEU A 4 2.74 -12.72 -11.49
CA LEU A 4 1.52 -12.71 -10.68
C LEU A 4 0.33 -11.97 -11.31
N HIS A 5 0.50 -11.27 -12.44
CA HIS A 5 -0.55 -10.40 -12.97
C HIS A 5 -1.62 -11.18 -13.73
N SER A 6 -2.87 -11.03 -13.27
CA SER A 6 -4.14 -11.29 -13.96
C SER A 6 -4.38 -12.66 -14.62
N ASP A 7 -3.56 -13.67 -14.34
CA ASP A 7 -3.86 -15.02 -14.81
C ASP A 7 -5.04 -15.59 -14.02
N GLU A 8 -6.18 -15.78 -14.69
CA GLU A 8 -7.37 -16.46 -14.15
C GLU A 8 -6.98 -17.79 -13.47
N GLN A 9 -5.89 -18.42 -13.92
CA GLN A 9 -5.35 -19.61 -13.28
C GLN A 9 -5.01 -19.41 -11.80
N PHE A 10 -4.44 -18.26 -11.39
CA PHE A 10 -4.11 -18.00 -9.99
C PHE A 10 -5.35 -17.77 -9.13
N ASN A 11 -6.34 -17.06 -9.67
CA ASN A 11 -7.65 -16.87 -9.03
C ASN A 11 -8.35 -18.20 -8.77
N ARG A 12 -8.07 -19.22 -9.60
CA ARG A 12 -8.59 -20.58 -9.42
C ARG A 12 -7.77 -21.40 -8.42
N THR A 13 -6.45 -21.38 -8.58
CA THR A 13 -5.55 -22.32 -7.90
C THR A 13 -5.20 -21.92 -6.47
N ARG A 14 -5.08 -20.61 -6.17
CA ARG A 14 -4.67 -20.14 -4.84
C ARG A 14 -5.75 -20.29 -3.77
N PRO A 15 -7.03 -19.91 -3.98
CA PRO A 15 -8.08 -20.23 -3.02
C PRO A 15 -8.21 -21.74 -2.81
N SER A 16 -8.12 -22.52 -3.90
CA SER A 16 -8.14 -23.98 -3.83
C SER A 16 -6.96 -24.55 -3.02
N ALA A 17 -5.77 -23.96 -3.13
CA ALA A 17 -4.62 -24.34 -2.32
C ALA A 17 -4.80 -24.02 -0.84
N ALA A 18 -5.50 -22.91 -0.51
CA ALA A 18 -5.88 -22.57 0.85
C ALA A 18 -6.81 -23.64 1.48
N GLU A 19 -7.82 -24.10 0.76
CA GLU A 19 -8.70 -25.17 1.24
C GLU A 19 -7.96 -26.52 1.36
N LEU A 20 -7.01 -26.81 0.46
CA LEU A 20 -6.15 -27.99 0.62
C LEU A 20 -5.26 -27.90 1.86
N LEU A 21 -4.79 -26.71 2.22
CA LEU A 21 -4.08 -26.48 3.46
C LEU A 21 -4.99 -26.70 4.67
N ALA A 22 -6.26 -26.24 4.61
CA ALA A 22 -7.25 -26.50 5.65
C ALA A 22 -7.51 -27.99 5.86
N TYR A 23 -7.66 -28.75 4.77
CA TYR A 23 -7.75 -30.21 4.83
C TYR A 23 -6.48 -30.81 5.43
N THR A 24 -5.32 -30.41 4.94
CA THR A 24 -4.02 -30.93 5.39
C THR A 24 -3.84 -30.79 6.89
N LEU A 25 -4.15 -29.62 7.44
CA LEU A 25 -4.03 -29.37 8.87
C LEU A 25 -5.06 -30.18 9.68
N SER A 26 -6.32 -30.21 9.23
CA SER A 26 -7.38 -30.97 9.92
C SER A 26 -7.12 -32.48 9.95
N ASP A 27 -6.50 -33.02 8.90
CA ASP A 27 -6.13 -34.44 8.79
C ASP A 27 -5.01 -34.82 9.75
N LEU A 28 -4.05 -33.93 9.97
CA LEU A 28 -2.91 -34.14 10.88
C LEU A 28 -3.22 -33.75 12.33
N PHE A 29 -4.08 -32.75 12.53
CA PHE A 29 -4.42 -32.18 13.82
C PHE A 29 -5.96 -32.01 13.94
N PRO A 30 -6.69 -33.09 14.30
CA PRO A 30 -8.15 -33.07 14.34
C PRO A 30 -8.78 -32.07 15.33
N ASP A 31 -8.02 -31.64 16.33
CA ASP A 31 -8.47 -30.68 17.35
C ASP A 31 -8.38 -29.21 16.87
N ALA A 32 -7.78 -28.95 15.71
CA ALA A 32 -7.66 -27.60 15.18
C ALA A 32 -8.99 -27.13 14.58
N VAL A 33 -9.38 -25.89 14.90
CA VAL A 33 -10.62 -25.31 14.37
C VAL A 33 -10.30 -24.42 13.17
N LEU A 34 -10.97 -24.69 12.05
CA LEU A 34 -10.87 -23.87 10.84
C LEU A 34 -11.52 -22.52 11.09
N VAL A 35 -10.75 -21.44 10.88
CA VAL A 35 -11.28 -20.08 10.97
C VAL A 35 -11.62 -19.61 9.57
N GLY A 36 -10.68 -19.63 8.63
CA GLY A 36 -10.95 -19.24 7.24
C GLY A 36 -9.69 -18.79 6.51
N GLY A 37 -9.71 -18.90 5.19
CA GLY A 37 -8.59 -18.55 4.34
C GLY A 37 -9.02 -17.86 3.06
N GLY A 38 -8.04 -17.53 2.23
CA GLY A 38 -8.25 -16.87 0.96
C GLY A 38 -6.96 -16.70 0.20
N GLN A 39 -7.04 -16.00 -0.93
CA GLN A 39 -5.86 -15.67 -1.72
C GLN A 39 -5.19 -14.37 -1.23
N THR A 40 -3.87 -14.31 -1.44
CA THR A 40 -3.06 -13.10 -1.32
C THR A 40 -2.47 -12.75 -2.69
N ASN A 41 -1.89 -11.55 -2.80
CA ASN A 41 -1.24 -11.12 -4.04
C ASN A 41 -0.13 -12.09 -4.51
N ILE A 42 0.50 -12.82 -3.58
CA ILE A 42 1.62 -13.72 -3.87
C ILE A 42 1.30 -15.21 -3.65
N GLY A 43 0.08 -15.54 -3.23
CA GLY A 43 -0.24 -16.90 -2.81
C GLY A 43 -1.58 -17.01 -2.10
N PHE A 44 -1.60 -17.67 -0.96
CA PHE A 44 -2.81 -17.95 -0.18
C PHE A 44 -2.48 -18.00 1.30
N TYR A 45 -3.51 -17.92 2.15
CA TYR A 45 -3.38 -18.11 3.58
C TYR A 45 -4.60 -18.87 4.13
N TYR A 46 -4.44 -19.46 5.31
CA TYR A 46 -5.55 -19.99 6.07
C TYR A 46 -5.30 -19.82 7.58
N ASP A 47 -6.35 -19.41 8.30
CA ASP A 47 -6.32 -19.21 9.74
C ASP A 47 -6.94 -20.38 10.49
N PHE A 48 -6.32 -20.73 11.61
CA PHE A 48 -6.71 -21.82 12.48
C PHE A 48 -6.70 -21.38 13.94
N ILE A 49 -7.68 -21.82 14.73
CA ILE A 49 -7.48 -21.87 16.19
C ILE A 49 -6.64 -23.11 16.46
N PHE A 50 -5.39 -22.88 16.87
CA PHE A 50 -4.39 -23.93 17.06
C PHE A 50 -3.74 -23.74 18.43
N THR A 51 -3.95 -24.70 19.33
CA THR A 51 -3.55 -24.59 20.74
C THR A 51 -2.17 -25.17 21.04
N GLN A 52 -1.57 -25.87 20.07
CA GLN A 52 -0.25 -26.48 20.22
C GLN A 52 0.85 -25.51 19.79
N PRO A 53 2.09 -25.66 20.29
CA PRO A 53 3.23 -24.91 19.77
C PRO A 53 3.38 -25.16 18.27
N PHE A 54 3.61 -24.09 17.50
CA PHE A 54 3.86 -24.17 16.07
C PHE A 54 5.33 -23.85 15.79
N ASP A 55 6.00 -24.72 15.03
CA ASP A 55 7.39 -24.56 14.63
C ASP A 55 7.60 -24.92 13.14
N ASP A 56 8.83 -24.70 12.65
CA ASP A 56 9.19 -24.99 11.27
C ASP A 56 9.06 -26.48 10.91
N GLN A 57 9.13 -27.40 11.88
CA GLN A 57 8.97 -28.84 11.63
C GLN A 57 7.51 -29.18 11.32
N ILE A 58 6.57 -28.57 12.02
CA ILE A 58 5.13 -28.70 11.70
C ILE A 58 4.86 -28.10 10.32
N LEU A 59 5.47 -26.96 9.99
CA LEU A 59 5.33 -26.36 8.65
C LEU A 59 5.83 -27.31 7.54
N ASP A 60 6.99 -27.96 7.72
CA ASP A 60 7.52 -28.95 6.78
C ASP A 60 6.65 -30.22 6.68
N LEU A 61 6.05 -30.65 7.80
CA LEU A 61 5.11 -31.77 7.83
C LEU A 61 3.84 -31.45 7.03
N LEU A 62 3.25 -30.27 7.25
CA LEU A 62 2.09 -29.78 6.51
C LEU A 62 2.41 -29.69 5.01
N GLU A 63 3.56 -29.14 4.63
CA GLU A 63 3.96 -29.06 3.22
C GLU A 63 4.09 -30.44 2.58
N THR A 64 4.64 -31.42 3.30
CA THR A 64 4.78 -32.80 2.82
C THR A 64 3.42 -33.46 2.60
N ARG A 65 2.49 -33.29 3.55
CA ARG A 65 1.14 -33.83 3.43
C ARG A 65 0.35 -33.15 2.31
N LEU A 66 0.45 -31.82 2.20
CA LEU A 66 -0.18 -31.03 1.15
C LEU A 66 0.26 -31.49 -0.25
N ARG A 67 1.58 -31.70 -0.45
CA ARG A 67 2.11 -32.26 -1.72
C ARG A 67 1.62 -33.69 -1.99
N THR A 68 1.35 -34.46 -0.95
CA THR A 68 0.81 -35.82 -1.09
C THR A 68 -0.64 -35.77 -1.57
N LEU A 69 -1.47 -34.91 -0.97
CA LEU A 69 -2.87 -34.72 -1.38
C LEU A 69 -3.01 -34.23 -2.83
N ILE A 70 -2.10 -33.37 -3.29
CA ILE A 70 -2.06 -32.93 -4.70
C ILE A 70 -1.74 -34.11 -5.63
N LYS A 71 -0.85 -35.03 -5.22
CA LYS A 71 -0.50 -36.23 -6.00
C LYS A 71 -1.56 -37.32 -5.97
N GLU A 72 -2.33 -37.42 -4.88
CA GLU A 72 -3.47 -38.35 -4.77
C GLU A 72 -4.57 -38.03 -5.80
N ASN A 73 -4.58 -36.79 -6.33
CA ASN A 73 -5.48 -36.34 -7.39
C ASN A 73 -6.95 -36.62 -7.05
N LEU A 74 -7.38 -36.10 -5.90
CA LEU A 74 -8.74 -36.30 -5.40
C LEU A 74 -9.73 -35.47 -6.21
N GLU A 75 -10.91 -36.06 -6.47
CA GLU A 75 -12.04 -35.37 -7.09
C GLU A 75 -12.73 -34.46 -6.08
N VAL A 76 -13.06 -33.25 -6.53
CA VAL A 76 -13.79 -32.25 -5.75
C VAL A 76 -15.27 -32.40 -6.04
N ARG A 77 -16.06 -32.62 -4.98
CA ARG A 77 -17.51 -32.76 -5.11
C ARG A 77 -18.22 -31.61 -4.42
N THR A 78 -19.34 -31.19 -4.97
CA THR A 78 -20.18 -30.16 -4.37
C THR A 78 -21.49 -30.78 -3.89
N LEU A 79 -21.81 -30.57 -2.62
CA LEU A 79 -23.06 -30.96 -2.01
C LEU A 79 -23.92 -29.70 -1.85
N SER A 80 -25.13 -29.72 -2.40
CA SER A 80 -26.10 -28.64 -2.19
C SER A 80 -27.08 -29.04 -1.09
N MET A 81 -27.20 -28.20 -0.07
CA MET A 81 -28.11 -28.46 1.05
C MET A 81 -28.72 -27.15 1.58
N MET A 82 -29.81 -27.29 2.35
CA MET A 82 -30.42 -26.16 3.05
C MET A 82 -29.42 -25.56 4.04
N ARG A 83 -29.50 -24.25 4.24
CA ARG A 83 -28.61 -23.49 5.12
C ARG A 83 -28.52 -24.09 6.52
N GLU A 84 -29.66 -24.43 7.10
CA GLU A 84 -29.76 -25.03 8.44
C GLU A 84 -29.16 -26.45 8.47
N ASN A 85 -29.35 -27.23 7.40
CA ASN A 85 -28.76 -28.56 7.29
C ASN A 85 -27.24 -28.48 7.15
N ALA A 86 -26.70 -27.48 6.45
CA ALA A 86 -25.27 -27.24 6.36
C ALA A 86 -24.66 -26.84 7.71
N TYR A 87 -25.37 -26.03 8.50
CA TYR A 87 -24.97 -25.74 9.88
C TYR A 87 -24.80 -27.04 10.69
N ASP A 88 -25.84 -27.87 10.76
CA ASP A 88 -25.81 -29.13 11.53
C ASP A 88 -24.74 -30.09 10.99
N PHE A 89 -24.59 -30.16 9.66
CA PHE A 89 -23.61 -31.01 9.00
C PHE A 89 -22.18 -30.59 9.33
N LEU A 90 -21.83 -29.31 9.19
CA LEU A 90 -20.49 -28.80 9.49
C LEU A 90 -20.17 -28.92 11.00
N LEU A 91 -21.17 -28.71 11.87
CA LEU A 91 -21.01 -28.91 13.30
C LEU A 91 -20.73 -30.38 13.66
N HIS A 92 -21.43 -31.32 13.02
CA HIS A 92 -21.16 -32.75 13.15
C HIS A 92 -19.75 -33.14 12.69
N HIS A 93 -19.20 -32.42 11.71
CA HIS A 93 -17.84 -32.59 11.21
C HIS A 93 -16.79 -31.74 11.94
N HIS A 94 -17.11 -31.25 13.15
CA HIS A 94 -16.19 -30.47 14.01
C HIS A 94 -15.74 -29.13 13.41
N GLN A 95 -16.60 -28.45 12.64
CA GLN A 95 -16.30 -27.16 12.01
C GLN A 95 -17.29 -26.07 12.49
N PRO A 96 -17.25 -25.67 13.78
CA PRO A 96 -18.23 -24.75 14.37
C PRO A 96 -18.25 -23.37 13.71
N ILE A 97 -17.09 -22.78 13.41
CA ILE A 97 -17.01 -21.45 12.79
C ILE A 97 -17.57 -21.46 11.37
N LEU A 98 -17.28 -22.52 10.59
CA LEU A 98 -17.85 -22.65 9.24
C LEU A 98 -19.36 -22.92 9.30
N ALA A 99 -19.84 -23.65 10.31
CA ALA A 99 -21.26 -23.84 10.55
C ALA A 99 -21.95 -22.49 10.79
N GLU A 100 -21.43 -21.64 11.67
CA GLU A 100 -21.99 -20.32 11.92
C GLU A 100 -22.02 -19.44 10.66
N ARG A 101 -20.95 -19.47 9.86
CA ARG A 101 -20.93 -18.77 8.56
C ARG A 101 -22.01 -19.27 7.61
N ALA A 102 -22.30 -20.57 7.61
CA ALA A 102 -23.39 -21.11 6.80
C ALA A 102 -24.71 -20.39 7.13
N LEU A 103 -25.01 -20.08 8.40
CA LEU A 103 -26.22 -19.34 8.78
C LEU A 103 -26.25 -17.88 8.31
N GLN A 104 -25.08 -17.28 8.07
CA GLN A 104 -24.93 -15.89 7.62
C GLN A 104 -25.10 -15.72 6.10
N GLU A 105 -25.06 -16.83 5.35
CA GLU A 105 -25.26 -16.80 3.89
C GLU A 105 -26.65 -16.25 3.53
N THR A 106 -26.71 -15.46 2.46
CA THR A 106 -27.99 -14.85 2.02
C THR A 106 -28.90 -15.85 1.32
N SER A 107 -28.33 -16.88 0.68
CA SER A 107 -29.07 -17.94 -0.01
C SER A 107 -29.60 -18.99 0.96
N ASN A 108 -30.80 -19.53 0.72
CA ASN A 108 -31.37 -20.62 1.53
C ASN A 108 -30.75 -21.98 1.19
N VAL A 109 -30.19 -22.13 0.00
CA VAL A 109 -29.45 -23.31 -0.45
C VAL A 109 -28.00 -22.91 -0.60
N ILE A 110 -27.12 -23.61 0.10
CA ILE A 110 -25.69 -23.34 0.09
C ILE A 110 -24.92 -24.57 -0.35
N SER A 111 -23.73 -24.32 -0.91
CA SER A 111 -22.84 -25.35 -1.45
C SER A 111 -21.75 -25.66 -0.43
N VAL A 112 -21.64 -26.93 -0.05
CA VAL A 112 -20.55 -27.47 0.77
C VAL A 112 -19.67 -28.31 -0.13
N PHE A 113 -18.38 -28.04 -0.16
CA PHE A 113 -17.43 -28.80 -0.97
C PHE A 113 -16.91 -29.98 -0.17
N GLN A 114 -16.68 -31.10 -0.85
CA GLN A 114 -16.14 -32.33 -0.30
C GLN A 114 -14.84 -32.70 -1.02
N LEU A 115 -13.79 -32.94 -0.24
CA LEU A 115 -12.48 -33.41 -0.67
C LEU A 115 -12.11 -34.67 0.12
N GLY A 116 -12.39 -35.84 -0.46
CA GLY A 116 -12.27 -37.10 0.27
C GLY A 116 -13.18 -37.13 1.50
N LYS A 117 -12.59 -37.04 2.70
CA LYS A 117 -13.30 -36.99 3.99
C LYS A 117 -13.49 -35.58 4.54
N PHE A 118 -12.92 -34.58 3.88
CA PHE A 118 -12.97 -33.18 4.30
C PHE A 118 -14.18 -32.48 3.70
N TYR A 119 -14.76 -31.57 4.47
CA TYR A 119 -15.86 -30.71 4.05
C TYR A 119 -15.49 -29.26 4.33
N SER A 120 -15.92 -28.32 3.49
CA SER A 120 -15.68 -26.89 3.72
C SER A 120 -16.76 -26.04 3.08
N LEU A 121 -17.00 -24.88 3.70
CA LEU A 121 -17.86 -23.82 3.19
C LEU A 121 -16.97 -22.78 2.50
N SER A 122 -16.72 -22.96 1.20
CA SER A 122 -15.88 -22.07 0.41
C SER A 122 -16.49 -21.83 -0.95
N THR A 123 -16.89 -20.60 -1.26
CA THR A 123 -17.43 -20.23 -2.57
C THR A 123 -16.35 -20.11 -3.66
N GLU A 124 -15.08 -20.16 -3.25
CA GLU A 124 -13.92 -19.86 -4.11
C GLU A 124 -13.15 -21.12 -4.54
N PHE A 125 -13.61 -22.32 -4.15
CA PHE A 125 -12.98 -23.56 -4.58
C PHE A 125 -13.38 -23.91 -6.02
N GLN A 126 -12.47 -23.66 -6.96
CA GLN A 126 -12.79 -23.68 -8.39
C GLN A 126 -12.04 -24.75 -9.21
N VAL A 127 -11.12 -25.52 -8.60
CA VAL A 127 -10.48 -26.67 -9.28
C VAL A 127 -11.38 -27.91 -9.21
N THR A 128 -11.30 -28.78 -10.21
CA THR A 128 -12.08 -30.04 -10.21
C THR A 128 -11.31 -31.19 -9.57
N MET A 129 -9.98 -31.14 -9.66
CA MET A 129 -9.07 -32.14 -9.12
C MET A 129 -7.93 -31.49 -8.33
N THR A 130 -7.46 -32.14 -7.26
CA THR A 130 -6.39 -31.58 -6.42
C THR A 130 -5.07 -31.39 -7.15
N SER A 131 -4.81 -32.14 -8.25
CA SER A 131 -3.59 -31.97 -9.04
C SER A 131 -3.54 -30.64 -9.79
N GLU A 132 -4.68 -30.00 -10.06
CA GLU A 132 -4.75 -28.73 -10.80
C GLU A 132 -4.13 -27.55 -10.03
N VAL A 133 -4.02 -27.67 -8.70
CA VAL A 133 -3.36 -26.66 -7.86
C VAL A 133 -1.88 -26.49 -8.22
N GLY A 134 -1.26 -27.53 -8.77
CA GLY A 134 0.12 -27.48 -9.24
C GLY A 134 1.13 -27.64 -8.10
N SER A 135 2.14 -26.77 -8.10
CA SER A 135 3.28 -26.80 -7.17
C SER A 135 3.11 -25.78 -6.05
N VAL A 136 3.21 -26.24 -4.81
CA VAL A 136 2.99 -25.42 -3.61
C VAL A 136 4.23 -25.33 -2.72
N LYS A 137 4.35 -24.20 -2.01
CA LYS A 137 5.33 -23.96 -0.94
C LYS A 137 4.65 -23.21 0.20
N LEU A 138 4.83 -23.68 1.44
CA LEU A 138 4.43 -22.91 2.62
C LEU A 138 5.56 -21.91 2.95
N LEU A 139 5.17 -20.67 3.25
CA LEU A 139 6.07 -19.52 3.40
C LEU A 139 6.28 -19.15 4.87
N SER A 140 5.22 -19.18 5.68
CA SER A 140 5.26 -18.78 7.08
C SER A 140 4.08 -19.38 7.86
N GLY A 141 4.23 -19.47 9.18
CA GLY A 141 3.14 -19.72 10.12
C GLY A 141 3.30 -18.82 11.33
N ASN A 142 2.37 -17.90 11.55
CA ASN A 142 2.46 -16.89 12.61
C ASN A 142 1.14 -16.76 13.36
N PHE A 143 1.20 -16.57 14.67
CA PHE A 143 0.03 -16.20 15.45
C PHE A 143 -0.32 -14.73 15.22
N VAL A 144 -1.57 -14.47 14.87
CA VAL A 144 -2.12 -13.14 14.63
C VAL A 144 -3.42 -12.97 15.41
N ARG A 145 -3.76 -11.75 15.81
CA ARG A 145 -5.07 -11.46 16.40
C ARG A 145 -6.10 -11.23 15.30
N ARG A 146 -7.22 -11.93 15.38
CA ARG A 146 -8.37 -11.80 14.49
C ARG A 146 -9.63 -11.60 15.31
N VAL A 147 -10.46 -10.63 14.94
CA VAL A 147 -11.79 -10.50 15.51
C VAL A 147 -12.68 -11.51 14.78
N LEU A 148 -13.31 -12.41 15.52
CA LEU A 148 -14.26 -13.37 14.94
C LEU A 148 -15.67 -12.77 14.96
N ALA A 149 -16.63 -13.45 14.31
CA ALA A 149 -18.03 -12.97 14.23
C ALA A 149 -18.68 -12.74 15.62
N GLU A 150 -18.17 -13.37 16.67
CA GLU A 150 -18.57 -13.17 18.07
C GLU A 150 -18.05 -11.85 18.68
N GLY A 151 -17.26 -11.07 17.95
CA GLY A 151 -16.75 -9.76 18.35
C GLY A 151 -15.52 -9.79 19.26
N GLU A 152 -15.10 -10.97 19.74
CA GLU A 152 -13.88 -11.11 20.54
C GLU A 152 -12.63 -11.31 19.67
N ALA A 153 -11.57 -10.57 19.99
CA ALA A 153 -10.26 -10.73 19.37
C ALA A 153 -9.62 -12.04 19.85
N THR A 154 -9.53 -13.01 18.94
CA THR A 154 -8.96 -14.33 19.19
C THR A 154 -7.59 -14.44 18.52
N GLU A 155 -6.65 -15.12 19.18
CA GLU A 155 -5.36 -15.45 18.59
C GLU A 155 -5.52 -16.67 17.67
N VAL A 156 -5.17 -16.50 16.40
CA VAL A 156 -5.26 -17.54 15.37
C VAL A 156 -3.89 -17.77 14.75
N LEU A 157 -3.57 -19.03 14.46
CA LEU A 157 -2.41 -19.40 13.65
C LEU A 157 -2.74 -19.16 12.18
N ARG A 158 -2.11 -18.16 11.58
CA ARG A 158 -2.15 -17.92 10.14
C ARG A 158 -1.00 -18.65 9.47
N ILE A 159 -1.31 -19.54 8.53
CA ILE A 159 -0.33 -20.19 7.68
C ILE A 159 -0.43 -19.63 6.27
N GLU A 160 0.67 -19.08 5.76
CA GLU A 160 0.77 -18.51 4.42
C GLU A 160 1.51 -19.48 3.49
N GLY A 161 1.06 -19.55 2.24
CA GLY A 161 1.68 -20.36 1.20
C GLY A 161 1.58 -19.70 -0.17
N THR A 162 2.21 -20.32 -1.16
CA THR A 162 2.08 -19.93 -2.57
C THR A 162 1.89 -21.15 -3.46
N ALA A 163 1.21 -20.97 -4.58
CA ALA A 163 0.89 -21.99 -5.56
C ALA A 163 1.24 -21.49 -6.96
N PHE A 164 1.89 -22.35 -7.74
CA PHE A 164 2.27 -22.10 -9.13
C PHE A 164 1.95 -23.30 -10.01
N PRO A 165 1.71 -23.11 -11.32
CA PRO A 165 1.36 -24.22 -12.22
C PRO A 165 2.40 -25.35 -12.24
N ASP A 166 3.68 -25.01 -12.11
CA ASP A 166 4.77 -25.97 -12.23
C ASP A 166 5.96 -25.68 -11.28
N PRO A 167 6.83 -26.68 -11.02
CA PRO A 167 7.95 -26.51 -10.08
C PRO A 167 9.00 -25.49 -10.53
N MET A 168 9.14 -25.24 -11.84
CA MET A 168 10.14 -24.32 -12.37
C MET A 168 9.73 -22.88 -12.10
N THR A 169 8.47 -22.52 -12.37
CA THR A 169 7.93 -21.19 -12.06
C THR A 169 7.90 -20.93 -10.55
N LEU A 170 7.51 -21.92 -9.73
CA LEU A 170 7.64 -21.83 -8.27
C LEU A 170 9.07 -21.52 -7.83
N LYS A 171 10.06 -22.23 -8.37
CA LYS A 171 11.48 -22.01 -8.02
C LYS A 171 11.97 -20.61 -8.41
N GLN A 172 11.53 -20.10 -9.56
CA GLN A 172 11.85 -18.73 -9.99
C GLN A 172 11.24 -17.70 -9.03
N PHE A 173 9.98 -17.88 -8.64
CA PHE A 173 9.32 -17.05 -7.65
C PHE A 173 10.05 -17.08 -6.31
N LEU A 174 10.36 -18.26 -5.76
CA LEU A 174 11.04 -18.38 -4.47
C LEU A 174 12.40 -17.68 -4.45
N LYS A 175 13.15 -17.73 -5.57
CA LYS A 175 14.40 -16.97 -5.71
C LYS A 175 14.19 -15.46 -5.65
N ALA A 176 13.09 -14.96 -6.24
CA ALA A 176 12.72 -13.55 -6.17
C ALA A 176 12.21 -13.17 -4.76
N TYR A 177 11.38 -14.02 -4.16
CA TYR A 177 10.85 -13.87 -2.81
C TYR A 177 11.96 -13.77 -1.75
N GLU A 178 12.94 -14.66 -1.77
CA GLU A 178 14.09 -14.62 -0.85
C GLU A 178 14.93 -13.33 -0.99
N LYS A 179 15.02 -12.80 -2.22
CA LYS A 179 15.68 -11.52 -2.46
C LYS A 179 14.84 -10.37 -1.90
N HIS A 180 13.52 -10.41 -2.08
CA HIS A 180 12.59 -9.38 -1.61
C HIS A 180 12.49 -9.33 -0.08
N LYS A 181 12.40 -10.49 0.59
CA LYS A 181 12.30 -10.59 2.06
C LYS A 181 13.41 -9.84 2.80
N LYS A 182 14.62 -9.79 2.23
CA LYS A 182 15.76 -9.02 2.77
C LYS A 182 15.60 -7.50 2.69
N PHE A 183 14.68 -7.02 1.86
CA PHE A 183 14.45 -5.62 1.59
C PHE A 183 13.01 -5.21 1.86
N ASP A 184 12.27 -6.03 2.60
CA ASP A 184 10.93 -5.72 3.09
C ASP A 184 10.98 -4.42 3.91
N HIS A 185 10.08 -3.49 3.59
CA HIS A 185 10.03 -2.19 4.26
C HIS A 185 9.80 -2.31 5.77
N ARG A 186 9.16 -3.38 6.26
CA ARG A 186 8.94 -3.63 7.69
C ARG A 186 10.24 -3.93 8.45
N LEU A 187 11.22 -4.53 7.76
CA LEU A 187 12.56 -4.76 8.32
C LEU A 187 13.44 -3.53 8.13
N LEU A 188 13.45 -2.96 6.93
CA LEU A 188 14.29 -1.81 6.61
C LEU A 188 13.84 -0.52 7.29
N GLY A 189 12.54 -0.31 7.52
CA GLY A 189 11.99 0.89 8.13
C GLY A 189 12.65 1.22 9.49
N PRO A 190 12.63 0.28 10.44
CA PRO A 190 13.33 0.43 11.72
C PRO A 190 14.85 0.53 11.58
N GLU A 191 15.48 -0.30 10.73
CA GLU A 191 16.94 -0.29 10.52
C GLU A 191 17.45 1.04 9.97
N LEU A 192 16.68 1.67 9.08
CA LEU A 192 16.99 2.96 8.45
C LEU A 192 16.50 4.14 9.29
N LYS A 193 15.84 3.88 10.43
CA LYS A 193 15.18 4.89 11.27
C LYS A 193 14.23 5.76 10.46
N ILE A 194 13.37 5.14 9.65
CA ILE A 194 12.31 5.80 8.86
C ILE A 194 10.99 5.74 9.60
N PHE A 195 10.53 4.54 9.95
CA PHE A 195 9.32 4.31 10.75
C PHE A 195 9.47 3.07 11.63
N ASN A 196 8.56 2.87 12.58
CA ASN A 196 8.45 1.63 13.36
C ASN A 196 7.02 1.39 13.84
N PHE A 197 6.70 0.13 14.14
CA PHE A 197 5.52 -0.26 14.92
C PHE A 197 6.02 -0.77 16.26
N ILE A 198 5.73 -0.05 17.35
CA ILE A 198 6.17 -0.40 18.70
C ILE A 198 5.01 -1.07 19.41
N GLU A 199 5.15 -2.34 19.75
CA GLU A 199 4.10 -3.17 20.35
C GLU A 199 3.53 -2.56 21.63
N GLN A 200 4.38 -1.97 22.48
CA GLN A 200 3.96 -1.34 23.73
C GLN A 200 3.06 -0.12 23.52
N ILE A 201 3.14 0.53 22.36
CA ILE A 201 2.24 1.64 22.00
C ILE A 201 0.91 1.09 21.46
N GLY A 202 0.90 -0.13 20.89
CA GLY A 202 -0.31 -0.78 20.41
C GLY A 202 -1.03 -0.02 19.30
N SER A 203 -0.31 0.79 18.52
CA SER A 203 -0.91 1.66 17.51
C SER A 203 -1.27 0.91 16.23
N ILE A 204 -2.42 1.28 15.65
CA ILE A 204 -2.85 0.89 14.30
C ILE A 204 -2.12 1.68 13.19
N GLU A 205 -1.15 2.51 13.57
CA GLU A 205 -0.44 3.44 12.72
C GLU A 205 1.07 3.39 12.98
N PRO A 206 1.90 3.70 11.98
CA PRO A 206 3.34 3.76 12.15
C PRO A 206 3.76 4.95 13.03
N ILE A 207 4.83 4.76 13.78
CA ILE A 207 5.60 5.86 14.38
C ILE A 207 6.63 6.30 13.35
N TRP A 208 6.59 7.56 12.99
CA TRP A 208 7.56 8.15 12.07
C TRP A 208 8.77 8.70 12.83
N TYR A 209 9.95 8.22 12.45
CA TYR A 209 11.19 8.86 12.87
C TYR A 209 11.46 10.12 12.03
N ALA A 210 12.42 10.93 12.46
CA ALA A 210 12.78 12.17 11.76
C ALA A 210 13.13 11.96 10.27
N LYS A 211 13.75 10.83 9.89
CA LYS A 211 14.04 10.53 8.48
C LYS A 211 12.78 10.21 7.69
N GLY A 212 11.82 9.51 8.27
CA GLY A 212 10.52 9.27 7.64
C GLY A 212 9.74 10.56 7.43
N LEU A 213 9.71 11.45 8.43
CA LEU A 213 9.07 12.77 8.27
C LEU A 213 9.75 13.62 7.18
N LYS A 214 11.06 13.46 6.93
CA LYS A 214 11.72 14.11 5.79
C LYS A 214 11.27 13.54 4.45
N LEU A 215 10.93 12.25 4.37
CA LEU A 215 10.35 11.65 3.16
C LEU A 215 8.91 12.16 2.94
N HIS A 216 8.10 12.27 4.00
CA HIS A 216 6.79 12.91 3.92
C HIS A 216 6.89 14.33 3.35
N ARG A 217 7.68 15.19 4.00
CA ARG A 217 7.91 16.58 3.53
C ARG A 217 8.41 16.65 2.10
N PHE A 218 9.25 15.70 1.70
CA PHE A 218 9.74 15.63 0.33
C PHE A 218 8.60 15.43 -0.68
N LEU A 219 7.67 14.50 -0.39
CA LEU A 219 6.49 14.25 -1.21
C LEU A 219 5.47 15.40 -1.13
N GLU A 220 5.25 15.94 0.07
CA GLU A 220 4.40 17.12 0.30
C GLU A 220 4.89 18.31 -0.52
N ASN A 221 6.21 18.54 -0.61
CA ASN A 221 6.76 19.64 -1.41
C ASN A 221 6.51 19.47 -2.92
N ILE A 222 6.54 18.24 -3.46
CA ILE A 222 6.16 17.97 -4.85
C ILE A 222 4.69 18.34 -5.06
N TRP A 223 3.83 17.93 -4.13
CA TRP A 223 2.39 18.23 -4.17
C TRP A 223 2.10 19.73 -4.00
N HIS A 224 2.79 20.42 -3.11
CA HIS A 224 2.65 21.87 -2.93
C HIS A 224 3.09 22.65 -4.17
N SER A 225 4.17 22.22 -4.83
CA SER A 225 4.62 22.84 -6.09
C SER A 225 3.56 22.72 -7.19
N GLU A 226 2.87 21.59 -7.25
CA GLU A 226 1.72 21.37 -8.12
C GLU A 226 0.55 22.28 -7.73
N CYS A 227 0.26 22.42 -6.43
CA CYS A 227 -0.80 23.31 -5.95
C CYS A 227 -0.56 24.78 -6.32
N GLU A 228 0.67 25.27 -6.17
CA GLU A 228 1.06 26.62 -6.58
C GLU A 228 0.91 26.82 -8.09
N LYS A 229 1.38 25.85 -8.89
CA LYS A 229 1.32 25.89 -10.35
C LYS A 229 -0.11 25.95 -10.89
N TYR A 230 -1.05 25.23 -10.26
CA TYR A 230 -2.44 25.13 -10.71
C TYR A 230 -3.43 25.95 -9.86
N GLN A 231 -2.93 26.87 -9.02
CA GLN A 231 -3.72 27.76 -8.17
C GLN A 231 -4.74 26.99 -7.30
N ILE A 232 -4.29 25.89 -6.73
CA ILE A 232 -5.09 25.05 -5.83
C ILE A 232 -5.05 25.70 -4.45
N SER A 233 -6.24 25.93 -3.87
CA SER A 233 -6.36 26.46 -2.51
C SER A 233 -6.14 25.34 -1.51
N ASN A 234 -5.03 25.40 -0.78
CA ASN A 234 -4.75 24.42 0.27
C ASN A 234 -5.67 24.67 1.48
N VAL A 235 -6.33 23.62 1.94
CA VAL A 235 -7.25 23.63 3.08
C VAL A 235 -6.89 22.53 4.08
N SER A 236 -7.48 22.62 5.27
CA SER A 236 -7.42 21.56 6.27
C SER A 236 -8.80 21.38 6.88
N THR A 237 -9.28 20.14 6.87
CA THR A 237 -10.62 19.79 7.33
C THR A 237 -10.57 18.89 8.58
N PRO A 238 -11.58 18.93 9.47
CA PRO A 238 -11.56 18.17 10.73
C PRO A 238 -11.44 16.65 10.54
N LEU A 239 -10.55 15.97 11.26
CA LEU A 239 -10.46 14.50 11.19
C LEU A 239 -11.66 13.81 11.85
N VAL A 240 -12.16 14.38 12.94
CA VAL A 240 -13.33 13.88 13.65
C VAL A 240 -14.56 14.61 13.11
N VAL A 241 -15.51 13.87 12.56
CA VAL A 241 -16.71 14.40 11.90
C VAL A 241 -17.96 13.78 12.50
N ASN A 242 -19.11 14.42 12.31
CA ASN A 242 -20.38 13.83 12.72
C ASN A 242 -20.65 12.57 11.88
N GLU A 243 -21.10 11.49 12.53
CA GLU A 243 -21.36 10.20 11.87
C GLU A 243 -22.28 10.32 10.64
N ILE A 244 -23.22 11.26 10.66
CA ILE A 244 -24.17 11.47 9.56
C ILE A 244 -23.46 11.75 8.23
N LEU A 245 -22.24 12.33 8.27
CA LEU A 245 -21.45 12.63 7.08
C LEU A 245 -20.96 11.37 6.36
N LEU A 246 -20.79 10.26 7.09
CA LEU A 246 -20.24 9.00 6.57
C LEU A 246 -21.28 7.87 6.53
N LYS A 247 -22.56 8.15 6.80
CA LYS A 247 -23.63 7.14 6.93
C LYS A 247 -23.76 6.19 5.73
N ASN A 248 -23.33 6.62 4.54
CA ASN A 248 -23.37 5.84 3.31
C ASN A 248 -22.01 5.22 2.92
N GLN A 249 -20.99 5.30 3.79
CA GLN A 249 -19.64 4.81 3.49
C GLN A 249 -19.36 3.48 4.20
N ILE A 250 -19.04 2.47 3.39
CA ILE A 250 -18.93 1.05 3.80
C ILE A 250 -17.67 0.78 4.65
N GLU A 251 -16.68 1.66 4.63
CA GLU A 251 -15.34 1.46 5.21
C GLU A 251 -15.04 2.42 6.38
N SER A 252 -16.06 2.82 7.13
CA SER A 252 -15.90 3.75 8.25
C SER A 252 -15.75 3.01 9.56
N PHE A 253 -14.79 3.44 10.40
CA PHE A 253 -14.69 2.95 11.78
C PHE A 253 -16.00 3.16 12.56
N PRO A 254 -16.30 2.30 13.55
CA PRO A 254 -17.46 2.49 14.42
C PRO A 254 -17.48 3.89 15.05
N PRO A 255 -18.67 4.53 15.13
CA PRO A 255 -18.79 5.83 15.74
C PRO A 255 -18.50 5.77 17.25
N PHE A 256 -18.11 6.91 17.80
CA PHE A 256 -17.94 7.15 19.23
C PHE A 256 -18.70 8.40 19.65
N SER A 257 -19.09 8.48 20.92
CA SER A 257 -19.90 9.60 21.42
C SER A 257 -19.06 10.59 22.23
N VAL A 258 -19.29 11.88 21.99
CA VAL A 258 -18.80 12.98 22.83
C VAL A 258 -20.01 13.81 23.25
N GLU A 259 -20.29 13.90 24.55
CA GLU A 259 -21.47 14.60 25.08
C GLU A 259 -22.79 14.19 24.37
N GLU A 260 -23.01 12.87 24.24
CA GLU A 260 -24.16 12.26 23.55
C GLU A 260 -24.24 12.48 22.03
N ASN A 261 -23.34 13.28 21.44
CA ASN A 261 -23.28 13.47 19.99
C ASN A 261 -22.43 12.38 19.32
N PRO A 262 -22.91 11.73 18.24
CA PRO A 262 -22.15 10.72 17.52
C PRO A 262 -21.11 11.35 16.59
N TYR A 263 -19.88 10.87 16.72
CA TYR A 263 -18.74 11.23 15.88
C TYR A 263 -18.07 9.99 15.32
N CYS A 264 -17.33 10.15 14.23
CA CYS A 264 -16.47 9.12 13.68
C CYS A 264 -15.17 9.72 13.13
N LEU A 265 -14.20 8.85 12.89
CA LEU A 265 -12.98 9.23 12.17
C LEU A 265 -13.29 9.27 10.67
N SER A 266 -12.89 10.36 10.01
CA SER A 266 -13.11 10.54 8.58
C SER A 266 -12.35 9.50 7.74
N SER A 267 -13.07 8.77 6.89
CA SER A 267 -12.55 7.81 5.91
C SER A 267 -12.25 8.42 4.54
N THR A 268 -12.64 9.68 4.32
CA THR A 268 -12.39 10.44 3.09
C THR A 268 -12.50 11.94 3.33
N ARG A 269 -11.70 12.74 2.61
CA ARG A 269 -11.76 14.21 2.69
C ARG A 269 -12.70 14.85 1.66
N ILE A 270 -13.19 14.06 0.71
CA ILE A 270 -14.02 14.56 -0.42
C ILE A 270 -15.32 15.20 0.08
N SER A 271 -16.05 14.55 1.00
CA SER A 271 -17.30 15.11 1.55
C SER A 271 -17.08 16.44 2.26
N GLN A 272 -15.94 16.60 2.92
CA GLN A 272 -15.59 17.81 3.66
C GLN A 272 -15.25 18.95 2.69
N HIS A 273 -14.51 18.66 1.62
CA HIS A 273 -14.27 19.61 0.53
C HIS A 273 -15.58 20.05 -0.15
N ILE A 274 -16.51 19.13 -0.39
CA ILE A 274 -17.83 19.44 -0.96
C ILE A 274 -18.59 20.41 -0.05
N LEU A 275 -18.69 20.10 1.24
CA LEU A 275 -19.37 20.98 2.21
C LEU A 275 -18.70 22.35 2.32
N LEU A 276 -17.37 22.40 2.30
CA LEU A 276 -16.61 23.66 2.32
C LEU A 276 -16.83 24.50 1.05
N TYR A 277 -16.97 23.87 -0.11
CA TYR A 277 -17.34 24.58 -1.34
C TYR A 277 -18.76 25.14 -1.24
N LEU A 278 -19.72 24.33 -0.78
CA LEU A 278 -21.12 24.73 -0.66
C LEU A 278 -21.32 25.86 0.35
N SER A 279 -20.59 25.86 1.47
CA SER A 279 -20.70 26.90 2.51
C SER A 279 -20.20 28.27 2.06
N GLN A 280 -19.44 28.36 0.98
CA GLN A 280 -18.89 29.63 0.48
C GLN A 280 -19.87 30.40 -0.41
N GLU A 281 -21.02 29.82 -0.78
CA GLU A 281 -22.04 30.44 -1.64
C GLU A 281 -21.47 31.07 -2.93
N LEU A 282 -20.46 30.41 -3.52
CA LEU A 282 -19.73 30.92 -4.67
C LEU A 282 -20.60 31.00 -5.94
N ASP A 283 -20.38 32.03 -6.75
CA ASP A 283 -21.00 32.14 -8.07
C ASP A 283 -20.45 31.08 -9.04
N PHE A 284 -21.30 30.53 -9.90
CA PHE A 284 -20.93 29.46 -10.83
C PHE A 284 -19.85 29.88 -11.86
N SER A 285 -19.64 31.18 -12.07
CA SER A 285 -18.60 31.72 -12.96
C SER A 285 -17.18 31.59 -12.41
N VAL A 286 -17.01 31.36 -11.10
CA VAL A 286 -15.67 31.17 -10.50
C VAL A 286 -15.07 29.79 -10.79
N LEU A 287 -15.84 28.88 -11.38
CA LEU A 287 -15.37 27.56 -11.76
C LEU A 287 -14.37 27.67 -12.93
N PRO A 288 -13.30 26.85 -12.94
CA PRO A 288 -13.03 25.74 -12.03
C PRO A 288 -12.47 26.22 -10.68
N TYR A 289 -13.02 25.69 -9.59
CA TYR A 289 -12.58 25.98 -8.22
C TYR A 289 -11.86 24.75 -7.67
N ARG A 290 -10.68 24.94 -7.05
CA ARG A 290 -9.78 23.84 -6.68
C ARG A 290 -9.40 23.91 -5.21
N LEU A 291 -9.62 22.82 -4.50
CA LEU A 291 -9.21 22.60 -3.12
C LEU A 291 -8.16 21.50 -3.06
N GLY A 292 -7.15 21.65 -2.22
CA GLY A 292 -6.12 20.65 -1.98
C GLY A 292 -5.95 20.41 -0.49
N GLU A 293 -5.82 19.15 -0.08
CA GLU A 293 -5.52 18.78 1.30
C GLU A 293 -4.62 17.54 1.34
N ILE A 294 -3.51 17.63 2.06
CA ILE A 294 -2.76 16.45 2.51
C ILE A 294 -3.30 16.09 3.89
N GLY A 295 -4.22 15.12 3.91
CA GLY A 295 -5.07 14.85 5.05
C GLY A 295 -5.06 13.39 5.44
N LYS A 296 -5.05 13.14 6.76
CA LYS A 296 -5.14 11.78 7.29
C LYS A 296 -6.57 11.23 7.18
N VAL A 297 -6.72 9.97 6.82
CA VAL A 297 -8.01 9.26 6.78
C VAL A 297 -7.90 7.92 7.50
N TYR A 298 -9.03 7.41 7.97
CA TYR A 298 -9.14 6.12 8.65
C TYR A 298 -10.16 5.25 7.92
N GLN A 299 -9.71 4.11 7.42
CA GLN A 299 -10.54 3.18 6.67
C GLN A 299 -10.56 1.85 7.37
N GLU A 300 -11.75 1.40 7.76
CA GLU A 300 -11.95 0.04 8.22
C GLU A 300 -11.88 -0.90 7.02
N MET A 301 -11.01 -1.89 7.09
CA MET A 301 -10.80 -2.85 6.00
C MET A 301 -11.34 -4.21 6.42
N ASN A 302 -12.19 -4.79 5.57
CA ASN A 302 -12.64 -6.17 5.73
C ASN A 302 -11.42 -7.11 5.75
N GLU A 303 -11.28 -7.83 6.86
CA GLU A 303 -10.32 -8.90 7.22
C GLU A 303 -9.27 -9.35 6.17
N ILE A 304 -8.42 -8.43 5.70
CA ILE A 304 -7.26 -8.74 4.85
C ILE A 304 -6.00 -8.10 5.46
N GLU A 305 -4.92 -8.88 5.45
CA GLU A 305 -3.58 -8.64 6.02
C GLU A 305 -3.13 -7.19 5.99
N LEU A 306 -3.18 -6.54 7.16
CA LEU A 306 -2.36 -5.37 7.42
C LEU A 306 -0.92 -5.71 7.03
N CYS A 307 -0.31 -4.85 6.23
CA CYS A 307 1.01 -5.10 5.67
C CYS A 307 1.88 -3.85 5.87
N GLY A 308 2.31 -3.63 7.12
CA GLY A 308 3.16 -2.49 7.47
C GLY A 308 2.58 -1.16 6.98
N LEU A 309 3.28 -0.50 6.07
CA LEU A 309 2.84 0.74 5.43
C LEU A 309 2.07 0.53 4.12
N LEU A 310 2.14 -0.66 3.51
CA LEU A 310 1.49 -0.94 2.23
C LEU A 310 -0.04 -1.03 2.39
N LYS A 311 -0.51 -1.57 3.52
CA LYS A 311 -1.92 -1.69 3.88
C LYS A 311 -2.09 -1.48 5.39
N ASN A 312 -2.72 -0.38 5.76
CA ASN A 312 -2.91 0.05 7.15
C ASN A 312 -4.26 0.75 7.33
N TYR A 313 -4.74 0.81 8.57
CA TYR A 313 -6.04 1.41 8.88
C TYR A 313 -6.06 2.93 8.79
N ALA A 314 -4.90 3.57 8.88
CA ALA A 314 -4.77 5.01 8.81
C ALA A 314 -3.68 5.39 7.82
N CYS A 315 -4.04 6.27 6.89
CA CYS A 315 -3.11 6.76 5.90
C CYS A 315 -3.32 8.25 5.60
N THR A 316 -2.33 8.87 4.96
CA THR A 316 -2.34 10.27 4.58
C THR A 316 -2.53 10.37 3.08
N GLU A 317 -3.66 10.93 2.64
CA GLU A 317 -4.00 11.12 1.23
C GLU A 317 -3.60 12.50 0.74
N ASP A 318 -3.16 12.60 -0.51
CA ASP A 318 -2.77 13.84 -1.17
C ASP A 318 -3.90 14.41 -2.06
N LEU A 319 -5.09 14.53 -1.48
CA LEU A 319 -6.33 14.82 -2.20
C LEU A 319 -6.33 16.21 -2.82
N ILE A 320 -6.71 16.28 -4.10
CA ILE A 320 -7.14 17.51 -4.76
C ILE A 320 -8.56 17.31 -5.27
N THR A 321 -9.44 18.25 -4.94
CA THR A 321 -10.83 18.27 -5.37
C THR A 321 -11.08 19.48 -6.25
N VAL A 322 -11.54 19.23 -7.47
CA VAL A 322 -11.86 20.25 -8.46
C VAL A 322 -13.36 20.27 -8.69
N PHE A 323 -13.96 21.43 -8.49
CA PHE A 323 -15.33 21.73 -8.87
C PHE A 323 -15.31 22.39 -10.23
N CYS A 324 -15.97 21.80 -11.22
CA CYS A 324 -15.93 22.32 -12.58
C CYS A 324 -17.24 22.13 -13.33
N THR A 325 -17.39 22.86 -14.44
CA THR A 325 -18.48 22.63 -15.39
C THR A 325 -18.18 21.44 -16.31
N GLU A 326 -19.19 20.90 -16.98
CA GLU A 326 -19.00 19.84 -18.00
C GLU A 326 -18.04 20.27 -19.13
N GLN A 327 -18.03 21.56 -19.48
CA GLN A 327 -17.17 22.11 -20.53
C GLN A 327 -15.70 22.19 -20.10
N GLN A 328 -15.45 22.30 -18.79
CA GLN A 328 -14.11 22.42 -18.21
C GLN A 328 -13.50 21.05 -17.85
N LEU A 329 -14.34 20.02 -17.70
CA LEU A 329 -13.94 18.70 -17.23
C LEU A 329 -12.78 18.10 -18.02
N ASP A 330 -12.81 18.17 -19.35
CA ASP A 330 -11.77 17.58 -20.21
C ASP A 330 -10.39 18.20 -19.91
N GLN A 331 -10.34 19.50 -19.65
CA GLN A 331 -9.09 20.20 -19.36
C GLN A 331 -8.55 19.85 -17.97
N GLU A 332 -9.44 19.71 -16.97
CA GLU A 332 -9.04 19.30 -15.62
C GLU A 332 -8.60 17.83 -15.56
N LEU A 333 -9.20 16.95 -16.36
CA LEU A 333 -8.75 15.57 -16.54
C LEU A 333 -7.35 15.51 -17.17
N ILE A 334 -7.10 16.32 -18.21
CA ILE A 334 -5.78 16.40 -18.85
C ILE A 334 -4.72 16.85 -17.84
N TYR A 335 -4.98 17.90 -17.05
CA TYR A 335 -4.05 18.35 -16.02
C TYR A 335 -3.81 17.28 -14.95
N SER A 336 -4.86 16.56 -14.57
CA SER A 336 -4.77 15.47 -13.60
C SER A 336 -3.87 14.34 -14.09
N LEU A 337 -4.07 13.88 -15.33
CA LEU A 337 -3.26 12.80 -15.91
C LEU A 337 -1.82 13.22 -16.18
N GLN A 338 -1.58 14.46 -16.63
CA GLN A 338 -0.21 14.97 -16.82
C GLN A 338 0.59 14.93 -15.51
N PHE A 339 -0.02 15.28 -14.39
CA PHE A 339 0.63 15.19 -13.09
C PHE A 339 0.89 13.73 -12.70
N ILE A 340 -0.09 12.84 -12.90
CA ILE A 340 0.07 11.41 -12.62
C ILE A 340 1.22 10.82 -13.46
N GLU A 341 1.28 11.10 -14.76
CA GLU A 341 2.37 10.66 -15.64
C GLU A 341 3.74 11.20 -15.18
N GLN A 342 3.80 12.45 -14.71
CA GLN A 342 5.03 13.00 -14.13
C GLN A 342 5.48 12.22 -12.89
N ILE A 343 4.57 11.87 -11.98
CA ILE A 343 4.89 11.05 -10.81
C ILE A 343 5.39 9.67 -11.25
N VAL A 344 4.68 9.00 -12.16
CA VAL A 344 5.10 7.69 -12.71
C VAL A 344 6.51 7.78 -13.31
N THR A 345 6.80 8.85 -14.07
CA THR A 345 8.11 9.06 -14.73
C THR A 345 9.23 9.35 -13.72
N ILE A 346 9.01 10.27 -12.79
CA ILE A 346 10.01 10.67 -11.78
C ILE A 346 10.45 9.47 -10.94
N PHE A 347 9.47 8.67 -10.50
CA PHE A 347 9.72 7.54 -9.62
C PHE A 347 9.96 6.22 -10.36
N ASP A 348 9.67 6.16 -11.66
CA ASP A 348 10.06 5.10 -12.60
C ASP A 348 9.56 3.71 -12.15
N PHE A 349 8.34 3.65 -11.63
CA PHE A 349 7.71 2.37 -11.29
C PHE A 349 7.12 1.71 -12.53
N GLU A 350 7.14 0.38 -12.54
CA GLU A 350 6.27 -0.38 -13.42
C GLU A 350 4.83 -0.16 -12.96
N VAL A 351 3.92 0.10 -13.89
CA VAL A 351 2.54 0.47 -13.58
C VAL A 351 1.54 -0.24 -14.48
N GLN A 352 0.36 -0.48 -13.92
CA GLN A 352 -0.82 -0.89 -14.66
C GLN A 352 -1.89 0.21 -14.58
N TRP A 353 -2.31 0.72 -15.73
CA TRP A 353 -3.44 1.65 -15.80
C TRP A 353 -4.73 0.85 -15.84
N VAL A 354 -5.70 1.25 -15.01
CA VAL A 354 -6.98 0.58 -14.87
C VAL A 354 -8.11 1.62 -14.93
N LEU A 355 -9.07 1.39 -15.81
CA LEU A 355 -10.35 2.07 -15.79
C LEU A 355 -11.30 1.27 -14.91
N VAL A 356 -11.62 1.81 -13.74
CA VAL A 356 -12.55 1.18 -12.80
C VAL A 356 -13.94 1.77 -13.00
N THR A 357 -14.93 0.91 -13.16
CA THR A 357 -16.33 1.26 -13.40
C THR A 357 -17.24 0.55 -12.39
N SER A 358 -18.40 1.12 -12.02
CA SER A 358 -19.35 0.44 -11.14
C SER A 358 -20.16 -0.62 -11.90
N GLU A 359 -20.34 -1.81 -11.32
CA GLU A 359 -21.22 -2.85 -11.87
C GLU A 359 -22.69 -2.72 -11.41
N HIS A 360 -22.99 -1.81 -10.48
CA HIS A 360 -24.33 -1.69 -9.90
C HIS A 360 -25.38 -1.17 -10.89
N LYS A 361 -26.39 -2.00 -11.18
CA LYS A 361 -27.49 -1.68 -12.10
C LYS A 361 -28.35 -0.47 -11.68
N ASN A 362 -28.41 -0.17 -10.38
CA ASN A 362 -29.28 0.87 -9.79
C ASN A 362 -28.60 2.24 -9.59
N VAL A 363 -27.30 2.36 -9.85
CA VAL A 363 -26.52 3.60 -9.68
C VAL A 363 -26.40 4.39 -11.00
N LYS A 364 -27.05 3.90 -12.06
CA LYS A 364 -26.99 4.44 -13.44
C LYS A 364 -27.75 5.77 -13.60
N GLY A 365 -27.27 6.84 -12.97
CA GLY A 365 -27.59 8.19 -13.39
C GLY A 365 -26.96 8.51 -14.75
N TRP A 366 -27.55 9.45 -15.51
CA TRP A 366 -27.01 9.95 -16.79
C TRP A 366 -25.54 10.42 -16.66
N HIS A 367 -25.15 10.95 -15.51
CA HIS A 367 -23.80 11.44 -15.23
C HIS A 367 -22.71 10.35 -15.24
N GLU A 368 -23.01 9.10 -14.87
CA GLU A 368 -21.99 8.05 -14.78
C GLU A 368 -21.53 7.54 -16.16
N ARG A 369 -22.46 7.40 -17.11
CA ARG A 369 -22.11 7.00 -18.49
C ARG A 369 -21.22 8.05 -19.16
N ASN A 370 -21.61 9.32 -19.04
CA ASN A 370 -20.83 10.42 -19.56
C ASN A 370 -19.44 10.46 -18.91
N ALA A 371 -19.35 10.27 -17.59
CA ALA A 371 -18.05 10.21 -16.91
C ALA A 371 -17.17 9.08 -17.47
N ILE A 372 -17.69 7.87 -17.64
CA ILE A 372 -16.94 6.75 -18.22
C ILE A 372 -16.50 7.05 -19.66
N GLU A 373 -17.38 7.62 -20.49
CA GLU A 373 -17.04 8.02 -21.86
C GLU A 373 -15.92 9.06 -21.88
N ARG A 374 -16.00 10.09 -21.04
CA ARG A 374 -14.94 11.11 -20.91
C ARG A 374 -13.61 10.52 -20.45
N LEU A 375 -13.61 9.62 -19.47
CA LEU A 375 -12.38 8.94 -19.03
C LEU A 375 -11.76 8.13 -20.18
N LYS A 376 -12.57 7.41 -20.97
CA LYS A 376 -12.10 6.66 -22.15
C LYS A 376 -11.55 7.57 -23.25
N GLU A 377 -12.21 8.69 -23.53
CA GLU A 377 -11.75 9.68 -24.51
C GLU A 377 -10.38 10.24 -24.14
N VAL A 378 -10.20 10.63 -22.87
CA VAL A 378 -8.93 11.17 -22.40
C VAL A 378 -7.83 10.10 -22.42
N LEU A 379 -8.10 8.86 -21.96
CA LEU A 379 -7.13 7.75 -22.08
C LEU A 379 -6.68 7.52 -23.53
N SER A 380 -7.62 7.56 -24.48
CA SER A 380 -7.34 7.44 -25.92
C SER A 380 -6.46 8.59 -26.43
N ARG A 381 -6.72 9.83 -26.00
CA ARG A 381 -5.94 11.02 -26.37
C ARG A 381 -4.48 10.92 -25.90
N PHE A 382 -4.25 10.39 -24.70
CA PHE A 382 -2.90 10.14 -24.17
C PHE A 382 -2.28 8.84 -24.70
N LYS A 383 -3.03 8.03 -25.48
CA LYS A 383 -2.61 6.72 -25.98
C LYS A 383 -2.19 5.76 -24.87
N ILE A 384 -2.83 5.88 -23.71
CA ILE A 384 -2.57 5.03 -22.55
C ILE A 384 -3.26 3.68 -22.78
N THR A 385 -2.52 2.59 -22.63
CA THR A 385 -3.08 1.23 -22.62
C THR A 385 -3.57 0.92 -21.21
N TYR A 386 -4.82 0.46 -21.08
CA TYR A 386 -5.46 0.24 -19.78
C TYR A 386 -6.28 -1.06 -19.75
N LEU A 387 -6.43 -1.62 -18.55
CA LEU A 387 -7.41 -2.67 -18.26
C LEU A 387 -8.75 -2.05 -17.87
N SER A 388 -9.85 -2.72 -18.15
CA SER A 388 -11.17 -2.31 -17.66
C SER A 388 -11.63 -3.28 -16.58
N GLU A 389 -11.98 -2.75 -15.41
CA GLU A 389 -12.44 -3.54 -14.28
C GLU A 389 -13.77 -3.00 -13.76
N GLY A 390 -14.65 -3.91 -13.37
CA GLY A 390 -15.89 -3.61 -12.69
C GLY A 390 -15.71 -3.70 -11.17
N SER A 391 -16.23 -2.72 -10.45
CA SER A 391 -16.33 -2.72 -9.00
C SER A 391 -17.73 -3.14 -8.57
N ASN A 392 -17.78 -4.10 -7.65
CA ASN A 392 -19.00 -4.49 -6.93
C ASN A 392 -19.36 -3.51 -5.80
N SER A 393 -18.61 -2.41 -5.63
CA SER A 393 -18.94 -1.33 -4.70
C SER A 393 -19.56 -0.14 -5.42
N ILE A 394 -20.40 0.61 -4.71
CA ILE A 394 -20.95 1.89 -5.19
C ILE A 394 -19.84 2.94 -5.14
N SER A 395 -18.96 2.93 -6.13
CA SER A 395 -17.85 3.88 -6.27
C SER A 395 -17.92 4.64 -7.59
N PRO A 396 -17.52 5.92 -7.64
CA PRO A 396 -17.47 6.69 -8.87
C PRO A 396 -16.48 6.07 -9.88
N PRO A 397 -16.74 6.22 -11.20
CA PRO A 397 -15.80 5.76 -12.22
C PRO A 397 -14.50 6.54 -12.14
N ARG A 398 -13.37 5.83 -12.29
CA ARG A 398 -12.04 6.40 -12.10
C ARG A 398 -11.00 5.78 -13.00
N ILE A 399 -9.95 6.56 -13.29
CA ILE A 399 -8.68 6.04 -13.78
C ILE A 399 -7.79 5.85 -12.56
N GLU A 400 -7.27 4.64 -12.39
CA GLU A 400 -6.36 4.27 -11.31
C GLU A 400 -5.04 3.77 -11.91
N VAL A 401 -3.92 4.19 -11.31
CA VAL A 401 -2.59 3.68 -11.61
C VAL A 401 -2.19 2.75 -10.47
N ARG A 402 -2.02 1.47 -10.78
CA ARG A 402 -1.50 0.47 -9.83
C ARG A 402 0.01 0.38 -9.95
N TRP A 403 0.69 0.56 -8.83
CA TRP A 403 2.13 0.34 -8.72
C TRP A 403 2.42 -1.16 -8.71
N ILE A 404 3.35 -1.59 -9.55
CA ILE A 404 3.85 -2.97 -9.58
C ILE A 404 5.18 -3.01 -8.85
N ASP A 405 5.26 -3.80 -7.79
CA ASP A 405 6.49 -3.96 -7.03
C ASP A 405 7.41 -5.06 -7.57
N SER A 406 8.57 -5.23 -6.94
CA SER A 406 9.59 -6.20 -7.38
C SER A 406 9.15 -7.68 -7.36
N LEU A 407 8.05 -8.02 -6.68
CA LEU A 407 7.46 -9.35 -6.69
C LEU A 407 6.34 -9.49 -7.71
N GLY A 408 5.88 -8.40 -8.32
CA GLY A 408 4.71 -8.37 -9.18
C GLY A 408 3.40 -8.18 -8.41
N ARG A 409 3.44 -7.70 -7.16
CA ARG A 409 2.20 -7.34 -6.44
C ARG A 409 1.71 -6.00 -6.96
N GLU A 410 0.39 -5.88 -7.07
CA GLU A 410 -0.28 -4.63 -7.43
C GLU A 410 -0.68 -3.86 -6.17
N TRP A 411 -0.40 -2.57 -6.18
CA TRP A 411 -0.72 -1.65 -5.09
C TRP A 411 -1.41 -0.42 -5.63
N GLY A 412 -2.57 -0.07 -5.06
CA GLY A 412 -3.31 1.13 -5.45
C GLY A 412 -2.46 2.39 -5.28
N GLY A 413 -2.42 3.21 -6.31
CA GLY A 413 -1.57 4.39 -6.42
C GLY A 413 -2.35 5.65 -6.81
N PRO A 414 -1.81 6.49 -7.71
CA PRO A 414 -2.47 7.69 -8.18
C PRO A 414 -3.80 7.37 -8.84
N SER A 415 -4.77 8.27 -8.69
CA SER A 415 -6.09 8.09 -9.29
C SER A 415 -6.74 9.43 -9.63
N VAL A 416 -7.64 9.42 -10.61
CA VAL A 416 -8.56 10.52 -10.88
C VAL A 416 -9.97 9.96 -11.08
N GLU A 417 -10.92 10.46 -10.32
CA GLU A 417 -12.32 10.00 -10.31
C GLU A 417 -13.28 11.15 -10.56
N ILE A 418 -14.39 10.86 -11.25
CA ILE A 418 -15.42 11.83 -11.61
C ILE A 418 -16.70 11.47 -10.86
N MET A 419 -17.27 12.45 -10.15
CA MET A 419 -18.51 12.27 -9.41
C MET A 419 -19.40 13.52 -9.47
N GLY A 420 -20.69 13.31 -9.21
CA GLY A 420 -21.62 14.41 -8.91
C GLY A 420 -21.70 14.65 -7.40
N ILE A 421 -22.23 15.81 -7.01
CA ILE A 421 -22.56 16.06 -5.60
C ILE A 421 -23.84 15.30 -5.25
N ALA A 422 -23.80 14.49 -4.20
CA ALA A 422 -24.97 13.75 -3.74
C ALA A 422 -26.09 14.70 -3.29
N LYS A 423 -27.35 14.35 -3.60
CA LYS A 423 -28.53 15.19 -3.34
C LYS A 423 -28.70 15.60 -1.87
N GLU A 424 -28.23 14.75 -0.95
CA GLU A 424 -28.23 15.00 0.49
C GLU A 424 -27.40 16.23 0.90
N TYR A 425 -26.35 16.58 0.15
CA TYR A 425 -25.58 17.80 0.38
C TYR A 425 -26.24 19.05 -0.20
N LEU A 426 -27.27 18.89 -1.04
CA LEU A 426 -27.88 19.97 -1.81
C LEU A 426 -29.22 20.44 -1.23
N THR A 427 -29.64 19.94 -0.06
CA THR A 427 -30.98 20.20 0.50
C THR A 427 -31.27 21.66 0.78
N ASP A 428 -30.22 22.43 1.09
CA ASP A 428 -30.32 23.86 1.43
C ASP A 428 -30.03 24.77 0.23
N LEU A 429 -29.76 24.21 -0.95
CA LEU A 429 -29.57 25.01 -2.17
C LEU A 429 -30.92 25.45 -2.75
N GLU A 430 -30.99 26.73 -3.13
CA GLU A 430 -32.15 27.27 -3.85
C GLU A 430 -32.45 26.45 -5.12
N SER A 431 -33.73 26.16 -5.32
CA SER A 431 -34.23 25.45 -6.49
C SER A 431 -33.77 26.14 -7.79
N GLY A 432 -33.05 25.41 -8.65
CA GLY A 432 -32.55 25.92 -9.93
C GLY A 432 -31.09 26.38 -9.94
N LYS A 433 -30.38 26.38 -8.79
CA LYS A 433 -28.92 26.58 -8.79
C LYS A 433 -28.21 25.47 -9.57
N LYS A 434 -27.24 25.85 -10.39
CA LYS A 434 -26.39 24.91 -11.14
C LYS A 434 -25.45 24.19 -10.16
N VAL A 435 -25.35 22.88 -10.30
CA VAL A 435 -24.48 22.02 -9.48
C VAL A 435 -23.23 21.68 -10.30
N PRO A 436 -22.01 21.89 -9.78
CA PRO A 436 -20.79 21.51 -10.49
C PRO A 436 -20.60 19.99 -10.51
N LEU A 437 -19.78 19.53 -11.45
CA LEU A 437 -19.14 18.22 -11.35
C LEU A 437 -17.96 18.31 -10.40
N VAL A 438 -17.64 17.17 -9.78
CA VAL A 438 -16.51 17.01 -8.87
C VAL A 438 -15.52 16.04 -9.50
N LEU A 439 -14.28 16.48 -9.63
CA LEU A 439 -13.14 15.64 -9.95
C LEU A 439 -12.27 15.52 -8.70
N ALA A 440 -12.00 14.30 -8.25
CA ALA A 440 -11.09 14.04 -7.14
C ALA A 440 -9.83 13.33 -7.64
N ARG A 441 -8.67 13.88 -7.31
CA ARG A 441 -7.36 13.40 -7.73
C ARG A 441 -6.50 13.06 -6.52
N ARG A 442 -5.82 11.92 -6.59
CA ARG A 442 -4.73 11.52 -5.70
C ARG A 442 -3.47 11.36 -6.57
N GLY A 443 -2.38 12.00 -6.21
CA GLY A 443 -1.12 12.01 -6.96
C GLY A 443 -0.18 10.87 -6.61
N PHE A 444 -0.22 10.39 -5.36
CA PHE A 444 0.59 9.25 -4.90
C PHE A 444 -0.26 8.05 -4.48
N GLY A 445 -1.53 8.28 -4.15
CA GLY A 445 -2.37 7.36 -3.39
C GLY A 445 -2.28 7.76 -1.91
N SER A 446 -1.77 6.87 -1.05
CA SER A 446 -1.37 7.24 0.32
C SER A 446 0.15 7.42 0.42
N LEU A 447 0.60 8.40 1.20
CA LEU A 447 2.02 8.65 1.42
C LEU A 447 2.73 7.46 2.07
N GLU A 448 2.08 6.78 3.02
CA GLU A 448 2.58 5.59 3.73
C GLU A 448 2.95 4.49 2.73
N ARG A 449 1.97 4.06 1.92
CA ARG A 449 2.16 3.02 0.90
C ARG A 449 3.22 3.43 -0.10
N PHE A 450 3.21 4.67 -0.56
CA PHE A 450 4.19 5.13 -1.52
C PHE A 450 5.61 5.08 -0.93
N ILE A 451 5.81 5.55 0.31
CA ILE A 451 7.08 5.43 1.02
C ILE A 451 7.52 3.97 1.17
N ALA A 452 6.60 3.06 1.48
CA ALA A 452 6.89 1.62 1.55
C ALA A 452 7.45 1.09 0.22
N LEU A 453 6.76 1.40 -0.89
CA LEU A 453 7.17 1.00 -2.23
C LEU A 453 8.52 1.60 -2.61
N LEU A 454 8.79 2.86 -2.25
CA LEU A 454 10.07 3.53 -2.47
C LEU A 454 11.21 2.84 -1.69
N ILE A 455 10.96 2.47 -0.42
CA ILE A 455 11.93 1.72 0.40
C ILE A 455 12.27 0.40 -0.28
N GLU A 456 11.27 -0.39 -0.70
CA GLU A 456 11.48 -1.70 -1.31
C GLU A 456 12.18 -1.58 -2.68
N LYS A 457 11.74 -0.64 -3.52
CA LYS A 457 12.30 -0.37 -4.85
C LYS A 457 13.81 -0.12 -4.79
N TRP A 458 14.25 0.79 -3.90
CA TRP A 458 15.66 1.11 -3.75
C TRP A 458 16.36 0.33 -2.65
N LYS A 459 15.68 -0.64 -2.04
CA LYS A 459 16.22 -1.47 -0.96
C LYS A 459 16.77 -0.60 0.18
N GLY A 460 16.11 0.51 0.46
CA GLY A 460 16.53 1.54 1.42
C GLY A 460 17.66 2.48 0.96
N SER A 461 18.31 2.24 -0.17
CA SER A 461 19.41 3.05 -0.69
C SER A 461 18.89 4.11 -1.66
N PHE A 462 18.17 5.08 -1.11
CA PHE A 462 17.52 6.14 -1.88
C PHE A 462 18.48 6.94 -2.77
N PRO A 463 18.02 7.41 -3.96
CA PRO A 463 18.71 8.41 -4.75
C PRO A 463 19.01 9.68 -3.95
N LEU A 464 20.12 10.36 -4.27
CA LEU A 464 20.58 11.53 -3.53
C LEU A 464 19.49 12.60 -3.42
N TRP A 465 18.78 12.92 -4.50
CA TRP A 465 17.75 13.98 -4.51
C TRP A 465 16.62 13.76 -3.48
N MET A 466 16.30 12.52 -3.12
CA MET A 466 15.22 12.19 -2.17
C MET A 466 15.70 11.62 -0.83
N ALA A 467 16.97 11.20 -0.72
CA ALA A 467 17.47 10.56 0.49
C ALA A 467 17.23 11.45 1.72
N PRO A 468 16.65 10.93 2.83
CA PRO A 468 16.30 11.75 4.01
C PRO A 468 17.55 12.28 4.74
N GLU A 469 18.68 11.64 4.49
CA GLU A 469 20.01 12.10 4.83
C GLU A 469 20.89 11.86 3.60
N GLN A 470 21.37 12.93 3.00
CA GLN A 470 22.16 12.91 1.77
C GLN A 470 23.65 12.73 2.07
N VAL A 471 24.12 13.43 3.10
CA VAL A 471 25.52 13.48 3.49
C VAL A 471 25.62 13.27 5.00
N ARG A 472 26.55 12.44 5.45
CA ARG A 472 26.95 12.35 6.86
C ARG A 472 28.41 12.70 7.01
N ILE A 473 28.69 13.72 7.81
CA ILE A 473 30.04 14.17 8.12
C ILE A 473 30.51 13.44 9.38
N LEU A 474 31.65 12.77 9.30
CA LEU A 474 32.25 11.98 10.36
C LEU A 474 33.54 12.66 10.82
N SER A 475 33.52 13.29 12.00
CA SER A 475 34.75 13.82 12.59
C SER A 475 35.51 12.75 13.37
N VAL A 476 36.84 12.80 13.31
CA VAL A 476 37.75 11.91 14.05
C VAL A 476 38.77 12.77 14.78
N GLY A 477 38.87 12.61 16.10
CA GLY A 477 39.74 13.42 16.94
C GLY A 477 39.25 14.86 17.14
N GLU A 478 39.91 15.59 18.02
CA GLU A 478 39.66 17.03 18.26
C GLU A 478 40.02 17.92 17.06
N PRO A 479 41.17 17.74 16.38
CA PRO A 479 41.59 18.64 15.30
C PRO A 479 40.61 18.70 14.12
N GLY A 480 39.92 17.59 13.83
CA GLY A 480 38.94 17.50 12.75
C GLY A 480 37.60 18.20 13.03
N LYS A 481 37.29 18.59 14.28
CA LYS A 481 35.95 19.11 14.63
C LYS A 481 35.63 20.45 13.98
N ALA A 482 36.57 21.39 13.96
CA ALA A 482 36.35 22.72 13.39
C ALA A 482 36.10 22.64 11.88
N LEU A 483 36.91 21.86 11.15
CA LEU A 483 36.72 21.65 9.72
C LEU A 483 35.40 20.89 9.43
N ALA A 484 35.08 19.86 10.22
CA ALA A 484 33.82 19.14 10.07
C ALA A 484 32.59 20.04 10.27
N GLN A 485 32.64 20.97 11.23
CA GLN A 485 31.58 21.97 11.42
C GLN A 485 31.49 22.92 10.22
N SER A 486 32.63 23.42 9.70
CA SER A 486 32.64 24.27 8.51
C SER A 486 32.04 23.58 7.28
N VAL A 487 32.36 22.30 7.07
CA VAL A 487 31.79 21.49 5.98
C VAL A 487 30.29 21.28 6.19
N TYR A 488 29.85 21.04 7.42
CA TYR A 488 28.43 20.92 7.77
C TYR A 488 27.66 22.20 7.45
N ASP A 489 28.15 23.34 7.92
CA ASP A 489 27.52 24.64 7.70
C ASP A 489 27.45 24.97 6.20
N ARG A 490 28.51 24.66 5.45
CA ARG A 490 28.53 24.83 3.99
C ARG A 490 27.49 23.96 3.31
N CYS A 491 27.39 22.68 3.66
CA CYS A 491 26.37 21.78 3.12
C CYS A 491 24.94 22.28 3.41
N ILE A 492 24.68 22.80 4.62
CA ILE A 492 23.38 23.37 4.99
C ILE A 492 23.06 24.61 4.15
N GLN A 493 24.03 25.51 3.96
CA GLN A 493 23.86 26.72 3.14
C GLN A 493 23.51 26.39 1.69
N GLU A 494 24.06 25.31 1.14
CA GLU A 494 23.78 24.81 -0.22
C GLU A 494 22.50 23.95 -0.29
N GLY A 495 21.76 23.80 0.81
CA GLY A 495 20.46 23.12 0.85
C GLY A 495 20.51 21.60 0.97
N TYR A 496 21.66 21.01 1.32
CA TYR A 496 21.78 19.57 1.52
C TYR A 496 21.20 19.12 2.87
N ARG A 497 20.56 17.94 2.88
CA ARG A 497 20.13 17.25 4.09
C ARG A 497 21.32 16.51 4.70
N VAL A 498 22.13 17.24 5.47
CA VAL A 498 23.37 16.76 6.07
C VAL A 498 23.22 16.50 7.58
N THR A 499 24.03 15.58 8.12
CA THR A 499 24.23 15.45 9.57
C THR A 499 25.72 15.46 9.91
N LEU A 500 26.04 15.86 11.14
CA LEU A 500 27.40 15.80 11.71
C LEU A 500 27.43 14.77 12.85
N ASP A 501 28.26 13.74 12.70
CA ASP A 501 28.51 12.72 13.71
C ASP A 501 29.80 13.03 14.49
N SER A 502 29.63 13.80 15.57
CA SER A 502 30.71 14.23 16.46
C SER A 502 30.95 13.31 17.66
N ARG A 503 30.30 12.13 17.72
CA ARG A 503 30.44 11.19 18.84
C ARG A 503 31.89 10.74 19.05
N GLU A 504 32.28 10.45 20.28
CA GLU A 504 33.62 9.92 20.59
C GLU A 504 33.68 8.40 20.37
N GLU A 505 33.47 7.99 19.11
CA GLU A 505 33.54 6.59 18.69
C GLU A 505 34.61 6.38 17.61
N LYS A 506 35.12 5.15 17.50
CA LYS A 506 36.07 4.78 16.46
C LYS A 506 35.44 5.01 15.08
N LEU A 507 36.21 5.54 14.12
CA LEU A 507 35.73 5.82 12.76
C LEU A 507 35.01 4.63 12.11
N GLY A 508 35.53 3.41 12.28
CA GLY A 508 34.90 2.20 11.74
C GLY A 508 33.47 1.98 12.25
N VAL A 509 33.17 2.32 13.50
CA VAL A 509 31.82 2.22 14.07
C VAL A 509 30.89 3.26 13.45
N LYS A 510 31.36 4.50 13.31
CA LYS A 510 30.61 5.58 12.65
C LYS A 510 30.30 5.26 11.19
N VAL A 511 31.30 4.79 10.45
CA VAL A 511 31.17 4.37 9.04
C VAL A 511 30.17 3.21 8.93
N HIS A 512 30.31 2.18 9.77
CA HIS A 512 29.40 1.04 9.75
C HIS A 512 27.96 1.45 10.04
N ALA A 513 27.73 2.32 11.03
CA ALA A 513 26.40 2.85 11.33
C ALA A 513 25.80 3.63 10.14
N ALA A 514 26.61 4.43 9.46
CA ALA A 514 26.16 5.21 8.30
C ALA A 514 25.89 4.34 7.07
N GLU A 515 26.69 3.30 6.84
CA GLU A 515 26.47 2.30 5.79
C GLU A 515 25.21 1.47 6.03
N LYS A 516 24.97 1.06 7.29
CA LYS A 516 23.74 0.36 7.69
C LYS A 516 22.50 1.23 7.45
N GLU A 517 22.60 2.51 7.79
CA GLU A 517 21.55 3.50 7.53
C GLU A 517 21.52 4.00 6.07
N LYS A 518 22.36 3.43 5.19
CA LYS A 518 22.42 3.67 3.74
C LYS A 518 22.55 5.14 3.33
N VAL A 519 23.32 5.91 4.08
CA VAL A 519 23.59 7.32 3.73
C VAL A 519 24.39 7.40 2.41
N PRO A 520 23.93 8.16 1.39
CA PRO A 520 24.57 8.19 0.08
C PRO A 520 26.05 8.60 0.09
N TYR A 521 26.39 9.67 0.83
CA TYR A 521 27.76 10.18 0.94
C TYR A 521 28.22 10.27 2.39
N LEU A 522 29.41 9.74 2.65
CA LEU A 522 30.13 9.90 3.91
C LEU A 522 31.32 10.85 3.67
N VAL A 523 31.42 11.88 4.51
CA VAL A 523 32.51 12.86 4.46
C VAL A 523 33.31 12.72 5.75
N ILE A 524 34.54 12.24 5.66
CA ILE A 524 35.39 11.94 6.80
C ILE A 524 36.39 13.07 6.98
N VAL A 525 36.52 13.53 8.22
CA VAL A 525 37.42 14.61 8.61
C VAL A 525 38.23 14.17 9.83
N GLY A 526 39.47 13.75 9.59
CA GLY A 526 40.46 13.47 10.64
C GLY A 526 41.59 14.51 10.66
N ASP A 527 42.67 14.19 11.37
CA ASP A 527 43.82 15.09 11.53
C ASP A 527 44.50 15.40 10.19
N ARG A 528 44.65 14.39 9.32
CA ARG A 528 45.26 14.56 7.99
C ARG A 528 44.42 15.48 7.11
N GLU A 529 43.11 15.27 7.11
CA GLU A 529 42.14 16.09 6.38
C GLU A 529 42.16 17.54 6.87
N ALA A 530 42.17 17.74 8.20
CA ALA A 530 42.26 19.05 8.82
C ALA A 530 43.54 19.81 8.45
N GLN A 531 44.70 19.15 8.49
CA GLN A 531 45.99 19.77 8.13
C GLN A 531 46.06 20.20 6.66
N GLN A 532 45.31 19.54 5.78
CA GLN A 532 45.32 19.79 4.34
C GLN A 532 44.15 20.65 3.88
N GLU A 533 43.27 21.07 4.80
CA GLU A 533 41.99 21.75 4.50
C GLU A 533 41.15 21.00 3.46
N ARG A 534 41.15 19.67 3.55
CA ARG A 534 40.47 18.75 2.63
C ARG A 534 39.59 17.78 3.38
N VAL A 535 38.78 17.03 2.65
CA VAL A 535 37.91 16.00 3.21
C VAL A 535 38.01 14.71 2.43
N SER A 536 37.90 13.57 3.11
CA SER A 536 37.79 12.28 2.45
C SER A 536 36.33 11.94 2.19
N VAL A 537 35.97 11.73 0.93
CA VAL A 537 34.59 11.50 0.49
C VAL A 537 34.44 10.07 0.01
N ARG A 538 33.42 9.39 0.54
CA ARG A 538 33.06 8.02 0.15
C ARG A 538 31.58 7.97 -0.24
N ALA A 539 31.31 7.53 -1.45
CA ALA A 539 29.94 7.29 -1.93
C ALA A 539 29.57 5.82 -1.73
N ILE A 540 28.39 5.53 -1.18
CA ILE A 540 27.98 4.15 -0.86
C ILE A 540 27.78 3.29 -2.12
N GLN A 541 27.45 3.93 -3.25
CA GLN A 541 27.25 3.28 -4.54
C GLN A 541 28.58 3.03 -5.29
N GLU A 542 29.64 3.79 -5.00
CA GLU A 542 30.97 3.65 -5.60
C GLU A 542 31.91 2.91 -4.65
N ARG A 543 31.62 1.62 -4.41
CA ARG A 543 32.46 0.79 -3.53
C ARG A 543 33.90 0.78 -4.07
N ASN A 544 34.85 1.19 -3.22
CA ASN A 544 36.30 1.28 -3.44
C ASN A 544 36.85 2.59 -4.02
N GLN A 545 36.03 3.63 -4.17
CA GLN A 545 36.51 4.97 -4.54
C GLN A 545 36.42 5.91 -3.34
N ASN A 546 37.58 6.37 -2.88
CA ASN A 546 37.70 7.44 -1.88
C ASN A 546 38.34 8.64 -2.56
N TYR A 547 37.70 9.79 -2.44
CA TYR A 547 38.20 11.04 -3.00
C TYR A 547 38.75 11.91 -1.88
N LEU A 548 39.86 12.60 -2.11
CA LEU A 548 40.36 13.62 -1.19
C LEU A 548 40.15 14.99 -1.83
N LEU A 549 39.10 15.68 -1.40
CA LEU A 549 38.57 16.87 -2.07
C LEU A 549 38.73 18.12 -1.21
N GLY A 550 38.94 19.28 -1.84
CA GLY A 550 38.68 20.57 -1.21
C GLY A 550 37.17 20.82 -1.03
N LEU A 551 36.80 21.84 -0.24
CA LEU A 551 35.38 22.13 0.04
C LEU A 551 34.58 22.47 -1.24
N ASN A 552 35.15 23.25 -2.16
CA ASN A 552 34.48 23.59 -3.42
C ASN A 552 34.30 22.35 -4.32
N GLU A 553 35.35 21.52 -4.44
CA GLU A 553 35.29 20.26 -5.19
C GLU A 553 34.26 19.27 -4.62
N LEU A 554 34.10 19.24 -3.29
CA LEU A 554 33.02 18.49 -2.64
C LEU A 554 31.65 19.00 -3.09
N MET A 555 31.43 20.33 -3.06
CA MET A 555 30.14 20.91 -3.46
C MET A 555 29.84 20.61 -4.93
N ASP A 556 30.82 20.76 -5.82
CA ASP A 556 30.68 20.42 -7.24
C ASP A 556 30.32 18.95 -7.42
N LYS A 557 31.00 18.04 -6.72
CA LYS A 557 30.72 16.60 -6.79
C LYS A 557 29.31 16.26 -6.29
N LEU A 558 28.87 16.86 -5.19
CA LEU A 558 27.52 16.65 -4.66
C LEU A 558 26.46 17.22 -5.61
N HIS A 559 26.72 18.37 -6.23
CA HIS A 559 25.83 19.01 -7.18
C HIS A 559 25.70 18.18 -8.46
N GLU A 560 26.83 17.74 -9.03
CA GLU A 560 26.84 16.81 -10.17
C GLU A 560 26.09 15.51 -9.86
N ALA A 561 26.31 14.93 -8.68
CA ALA A 561 25.61 13.72 -8.28
C ALA A 561 24.10 13.95 -8.15
N LEU A 562 23.70 15.12 -7.64
CA LEU A 562 22.30 15.51 -7.52
C LEU A 562 21.67 15.68 -8.91
N ILE A 563 22.34 16.34 -9.85
CA ILE A 563 21.91 16.46 -11.25
C ILE A 563 21.83 15.09 -11.91
N LYS A 564 22.90 14.28 -11.90
CA LYS A 564 22.92 12.94 -12.51
C LYS A 564 21.81 12.05 -11.94
N SER A 565 21.54 12.15 -10.64
CA SER A 565 20.46 11.40 -9.99
C SER A 565 19.06 11.84 -10.39
N LYS A 566 18.90 13.06 -10.93
CA LYS A 566 17.67 13.59 -11.54
C LYS A 566 17.60 13.32 -13.05
N ASP A 567 18.70 13.54 -13.78
CA ASP A 567 18.79 13.51 -15.25
C ASP A 567 18.83 12.09 -15.85
N MET A 568 19.19 11.06 -15.08
CA MET A 568 19.07 9.66 -15.52
C MET A 568 17.63 9.26 -15.92
N LYS A 569 16.64 10.16 -15.79
CA LYS A 569 15.22 9.88 -16.00
C LYS A 569 14.42 10.90 -16.82
N ILE A 570 14.96 12.07 -17.15
CA ILE A 570 14.26 13.05 -18.02
C ILE A 570 14.64 12.85 -19.51
N ASN A 571 15.80 12.25 -19.80
CA ASN A 571 16.31 12.12 -21.18
C ASN A 571 16.03 10.74 -21.84
N ASN A 572 15.24 9.87 -21.21
CA ASN A 572 14.81 8.59 -21.78
C ASN A 572 13.28 8.52 -22.02
N SER A 573 12.59 9.66 -21.98
CA SER A 573 11.17 9.80 -22.35
C SER A 573 11.00 10.16 -23.82
#